data_AF-A0A9P1J371-F1
#
_entry.id   AF-A0A9P1J371-F1
#
_cell.length_a   1.000
_cell.length_b   1.000
_cell.length_c   1.000
_cell.angle_alpha   90.00
_cell.angle_beta   90.00
_cell.angle_gamma   90.00
#
_symmetry.space_group_name_H-M   'P 1'
#
loop_
_entity.id
_entity.type
_entity.pdbx_description
1 polymer ?
#
loop_
_entity_poly.entity_id
_entity_poly.type
_entity_poly.pdbx_seq_one_letter_code
_entity_poly.pdbx_strand_id
1 'polypeptide(L)'
;MADTAVDIPKTNWVRLEIEPVQVNYDADTTLNFATVQSVVPGAHGLYYRDSGERKALLFDNNTGKVYPPPSGWESSPIYIHLAHGHKHGTHFADYTKANDAFEKNISAVQKLFAAAGLGRSSQVPRSTGAKTRARSTSKKPTPSQFEAQPENVNISEESEASAEKIDPQVEKLKNKNAELKSRLREYKQDLSAANDKIKRLSKKLESVKASGYFEEFEDKFVKFDTDGDDKRSQDQDEEVNNLHTIIEELRNKLATTEADKKDIESTLGEHQELLKNTKEKVSYLEGQLKPEVQDENKTTAFRSLEVKLSLANGNLRQLESEKQQLQEANWYANERLSKLEQENGYLKGITEQLKARADTSHCEKLLKESEKRVWELNEEKSKLEWRLGELSQWWNDTKWKVGELEASVAQQRNLLDTANAKILSLNDELIQEVRSHTGTLNLPTDGFTISQNTQGSWKLANGTAQPTFTYPSIPLIPATIPTFPGTLAGFSSNSGERQVTLTISDIENDVYLTGSFINWKCALKCEKLPSGKKGVAVTLARGRHEFRFMNNGEWVTSNDYQQVPNGLGGQNNIIYVE
;
A
#
# COMPACT_ATOMS: atom_id res chain seq x y z
N MET A 1 43.80 -27.46 10.62
CA MET A 1 43.68 -26.68 11.87
C MET A 1 44.91 -25.80 12.01
N ALA A 2 44.79 -24.52 11.66
CA ALA A 2 45.72 -23.45 12.00
C ALA A 2 45.02 -22.12 11.71
N ASP A 3 44.14 -21.71 12.62
CA ASP A 3 43.50 -20.40 12.58
C ASP A 3 44.51 -19.33 12.98
N THR A 4 44.95 -18.52 12.02
CA THR A 4 45.59 -17.23 12.31
C THR A 4 44.52 -16.27 12.83
N ALA A 5 44.34 -16.28 14.16
CA ALA A 5 43.50 -15.34 14.87
C ALA A 5 44.05 -13.91 14.70
N VAL A 6 43.36 -13.12 13.88
CA VAL A 6 43.45 -11.66 13.97
C VAL A 6 42.84 -11.28 15.30
N ASP A 7 43.66 -10.77 16.22
CA ASP A 7 43.24 -10.35 17.56
C ASP A 7 42.26 -9.16 17.45
N ILE A 8 40.98 -9.43 17.68
CA ILE A 8 39.92 -8.41 17.72
C ILE A 8 39.85 -7.90 19.16
N PRO A 9 39.84 -6.57 19.40
CA PRO A 9 39.87 -6.02 20.75
C PRO A 9 38.72 -6.52 21.63
N LYS A 10 39.02 -6.78 22.92
CA LYS A 10 38.10 -7.27 23.96
C LYS A 10 37.03 -6.24 24.35
N THR A 11 36.14 -5.92 23.43
CA THR A 11 34.87 -5.23 23.71
C THR A 11 33.75 -5.99 22.98
N ASN A 12 32.52 -5.87 23.48
CA ASN A 12 31.29 -6.64 23.19
C ASN A 12 31.03 -7.16 21.75
N TRP A 13 31.80 -8.13 21.24
CA TRP A 13 31.53 -8.79 19.96
C TRP A 13 31.62 -10.32 20.13
N VAL A 14 30.61 -11.03 19.63
CA VAL A 14 30.58 -12.49 19.57
C VAL A 14 30.79 -12.91 18.12
N ARG A 15 31.72 -13.85 17.90
CA ARG A 15 31.90 -14.47 16.60
C ARG A 15 30.81 -15.53 16.41
N LEU A 16 29.93 -15.31 15.46
CA LEU A 16 28.94 -16.29 15.01
C LEU A 16 29.44 -16.89 13.69
N GLU A 17 29.60 -18.19 13.65
CA GLU A 17 30.02 -18.93 12.46
C GLU A 17 28.79 -19.59 11.83
N ILE A 18 28.70 -19.55 10.51
CA ILE A 18 27.64 -20.24 9.74
C ILE A 18 28.22 -21.55 9.25
N GLU A 19 27.44 -22.63 9.32
CA GLU A 19 27.84 -23.93 8.80
C GLU A 19 28.20 -23.84 7.30
N PRO A 20 29.29 -24.49 6.85
CA PRO A 20 29.70 -24.43 5.46
C PRO A 20 28.60 -24.96 4.53
N VAL A 21 28.22 -24.14 3.56
CA VAL A 21 27.20 -24.46 2.56
C VAL A 21 27.85 -25.16 1.36
N GLN A 22 27.35 -26.34 1.01
CA GLN A 22 27.80 -27.07 -0.18
C GLN A 22 26.96 -26.67 -1.39
N VAL A 23 27.61 -26.22 -2.47
CA VAL A 23 26.95 -25.87 -3.74
C VAL A 23 27.65 -26.62 -4.86
N ASN A 24 26.86 -27.29 -5.71
CA ASN A 24 27.38 -27.99 -6.88
C ASN A 24 27.77 -26.97 -7.96
N TYR A 25 28.96 -27.13 -8.54
CA TYR A 25 29.38 -26.41 -9.73
C TYR A 25 28.96 -27.15 -11.00
N ASP A 26 28.82 -26.44 -12.12
CA ASP A 26 28.39 -27.02 -13.40
C ASP A 26 29.51 -27.88 -14.03
N ALA A 27 29.14 -28.72 -15.00
CA ALA A 27 30.09 -29.62 -15.71
C ALA A 27 31.30 -28.88 -16.31
N ASP A 28 31.16 -27.59 -16.61
CA ASP A 28 32.21 -26.72 -17.15
C ASP A 28 33.20 -26.19 -16.09
N THR A 29 33.18 -26.71 -14.86
CA THR A 29 33.96 -26.24 -13.68
C THR A 29 33.62 -24.82 -13.19
N THR A 30 32.62 -24.19 -13.81
CA THR A 30 32.09 -22.87 -13.43
C THR A 30 30.92 -23.01 -12.46
N LEU A 31 30.77 -22.05 -11.55
CA LEU A 31 29.65 -21.98 -10.62
C LEU A 31 28.66 -20.92 -11.08
N ASN A 32 27.38 -21.26 -11.24
CA ASN A 32 26.36 -20.25 -11.48
C ASN A 32 26.05 -19.47 -10.19
N PHE A 33 26.21 -18.14 -10.22
CA PHE A 33 25.99 -17.31 -9.04
C PHE A 33 24.54 -17.34 -8.53
N ALA A 34 23.57 -17.55 -9.43
CA ALA A 34 22.16 -17.70 -9.05
C ALA A 34 21.92 -18.90 -8.12
N THR A 35 22.69 -19.98 -8.30
CA THR A 35 22.65 -21.16 -7.42
C THR A 35 23.13 -20.84 -6.01
N VAL A 36 24.07 -19.91 -5.86
CA VAL A 36 24.51 -19.47 -4.53
C VAL A 36 23.46 -18.57 -3.86
N GLN A 37 22.83 -17.69 -4.63
CA GLN A 37 21.79 -16.79 -4.12
C GLN A 37 20.51 -17.52 -3.71
N SER A 38 20.23 -18.69 -4.30
CA SER A 38 19.09 -19.52 -3.89
C SER A 38 19.32 -20.20 -2.53
N VAL A 39 20.57 -20.61 -2.23
CA VAL A 39 20.91 -21.26 -0.97
C VAL A 39 21.18 -20.23 0.14
N VAL A 40 21.77 -19.09 -0.21
CA VAL A 40 22.05 -17.99 0.73
C VAL A 40 21.38 -16.71 0.23
N PRO A 41 20.11 -16.47 0.61
CA PRO A 41 19.41 -15.24 0.29
C PRO A 41 20.17 -14.02 0.84
N GLY A 42 20.58 -13.11 -0.05
CA GLY A 42 21.41 -11.95 0.32
C GLY A 42 22.91 -12.10 0.03
N ALA A 43 23.34 -13.19 -0.62
CA ALA A 43 24.67 -13.28 -1.20
C ALA A 43 24.85 -12.24 -2.33
N HIS A 44 25.85 -11.35 -2.17
CA HIS A 44 26.15 -10.27 -3.13
C HIS A 44 27.48 -10.45 -3.85
N GLY A 45 28.37 -11.30 -3.33
CA GLY A 45 29.64 -11.60 -3.98
C GLY A 45 30.36 -12.76 -3.32
N LEU A 46 31.36 -13.29 -4.01
CA LEU A 46 32.22 -14.38 -3.54
C LEU A 46 33.67 -13.92 -3.53
N TYR A 47 34.39 -14.30 -2.48
CA TYR A 47 35.81 -14.02 -2.35
C TYR A 47 36.54 -15.19 -1.69
N TYR A 48 37.81 -15.34 -2.00
CA TYR A 48 38.71 -16.27 -1.32
C TYR A 48 39.79 -15.49 -0.59
N ARG A 49 40.46 -16.15 0.35
CA ARG A 49 41.61 -15.57 1.04
C ARG A 49 42.86 -16.29 0.56
N ASP A 50 43.79 -15.52 0.02
CA ASP A 50 45.11 -16.00 -0.38
C ASP A 50 46.15 -15.21 0.40
N SER A 51 46.96 -15.91 1.19
CA SER A 51 48.00 -15.31 2.04
C SER A 51 47.51 -14.19 2.98
N GLY A 52 46.23 -14.25 3.41
CA GLY A 52 45.60 -13.28 4.31
C GLY A 52 44.89 -12.11 3.60
N GLU A 53 45.07 -11.93 2.30
CA GLU A 53 44.39 -10.91 1.50
C GLU A 53 43.06 -11.43 0.93
N ARG A 54 42.03 -10.57 0.92
CA ARG A 54 40.73 -10.90 0.31
C ARG A 54 40.80 -10.66 -1.19
N LYS A 55 40.62 -11.71 -1.99
CA LYS A 55 40.57 -11.64 -3.46
C LYS A 55 39.19 -12.03 -3.97
N ALA A 56 38.62 -11.22 -4.85
CA ALA A 56 37.34 -11.52 -5.48
C ALA A 56 37.50 -12.65 -6.52
N LEU A 57 36.46 -13.45 -6.70
CA LEU A 57 36.41 -14.41 -7.80
C LEU A 57 36.01 -13.71 -9.11
N LEU A 58 36.50 -14.25 -10.24
CA LEU A 58 36.15 -13.74 -11.55
C LEU A 58 34.70 -14.08 -11.87
N PHE A 59 33.90 -13.06 -12.20
CA PHE A 59 32.49 -13.18 -12.54
C PHE A 59 32.23 -12.65 -13.94
N ASP A 60 31.52 -13.43 -14.76
CA ASP A 60 31.07 -13.01 -16.08
C ASP A 60 29.64 -12.45 -16.00
N ASN A 61 29.50 -11.14 -16.22
CA ASN A 61 28.22 -10.42 -16.17
C ASN A 61 27.21 -10.91 -17.22
N ASN A 62 27.67 -11.48 -18.34
CA ASN A 62 26.78 -11.88 -19.43
C ASN A 62 26.17 -13.27 -19.21
N THR A 63 26.92 -14.17 -18.55
CA THR A 63 26.49 -15.56 -18.34
C THR A 63 26.12 -15.86 -16.89
N GLY A 64 26.44 -14.97 -15.94
CA GLY A 64 26.22 -15.18 -14.51
C GLY A 64 27.14 -16.24 -13.90
N LYS A 65 28.19 -16.66 -14.63
CA LYS A 65 29.13 -17.71 -14.21
C LYS A 65 30.29 -17.12 -13.41
N VAL A 66 30.64 -17.81 -12.33
CA VAL A 66 31.82 -17.55 -11.49
C VAL A 66 32.87 -18.61 -11.81
N TYR A 67 34.10 -18.17 -12.04
CA TYR A 67 35.23 -19.04 -12.31
C TYR A 67 35.96 -19.43 -11.03
N PRO A 68 36.58 -20.63 -11.00
CA PRO A 68 37.40 -21.05 -9.87
C PRO A 68 38.57 -20.08 -9.65
N PRO A 69 39.08 -19.98 -8.41
CA PRO A 69 40.36 -19.31 -8.17
C PRO A 69 41.48 -20.07 -8.90
N PRO A 70 42.64 -19.43 -9.17
CA PRO A 70 43.75 -20.05 -9.91
C PRO A 70 44.25 -21.38 -9.34
N SER A 71 44.00 -21.62 -8.05
CA SER A 71 44.37 -22.81 -7.29
C SER A 71 43.27 -23.89 -7.24
N GLY A 72 42.09 -23.64 -7.84
CA GLY A 72 40.95 -24.56 -7.88
C GLY A 72 39.99 -24.41 -6.69
N TRP A 73 38.78 -24.98 -6.80
CA TRP A 73 37.72 -24.83 -5.79
C TRP A 73 38.07 -25.43 -4.42
N GLU A 74 38.96 -26.42 -4.37
CA GLU A 74 39.29 -27.16 -3.14
C GLU A 74 40.49 -26.57 -2.37
N SER A 75 41.25 -25.66 -2.98
CA SER A 75 42.50 -25.18 -2.38
C SER A 75 42.29 -24.20 -1.23
N SER A 76 41.15 -23.49 -1.21
CA SER A 76 40.90 -22.40 -0.26
C SER A 76 39.41 -22.26 0.01
N PRO A 77 39.01 -21.99 1.26
CA PRO A 77 37.61 -21.75 1.58
C PRO A 77 37.10 -20.51 0.84
N ILE A 78 35.94 -20.65 0.20
CA ILE A 78 35.23 -19.56 -0.47
C ILE A 78 34.28 -18.91 0.51
N TYR A 79 34.40 -17.60 0.65
CA TYR A 79 33.58 -16.78 1.54
C TYR A 79 32.54 -15.99 0.76
N ILE A 80 31.36 -15.85 1.35
CA ILE A 80 30.25 -15.08 0.78
C ILE A 80 30.24 -13.68 1.40
N HIS A 81 30.15 -12.67 0.55
CA HIS A 81 29.86 -11.32 0.97
C HIS A 81 28.34 -11.15 1.12
N LEU A 82 27.89 -11.05 2.38
CA LEU A 82 26.49 -10.75 2.73
C LEU A 82 26.33 -9.24 2.84
N ALA A 83 25.56 -8.63 1.95
CA ALA A 83 25.23 -7.21 2.12
C ALA A 83 24.17 -7.06 3.21
N HIS A 84 24.43 -6.22 4.21
CA HIS A 84 23.40 -5.79 5.14
C HIS A 84 22.62 -4.64 4.50
N GLY A 85 21.30 -4.79 4.40
CA GLY A 85 20.40 -3.71 4.04
C GLY A 85 20.23 -3.46 2.53
N HIS A 86 19.59 -4.39 1.84
CA HIS A 86 18.71 -3.98 0.75
C HIS A 86 17.31 -4.50 1.08
N LYS A 87 16.34 -3.58 1.04
CA LYS A 87 14.92 -3.84 1.29
C LYS A 87 14.55 -5.17 0.62
N HIS A 88 13.94 -6.11 1.35
CA HIS A 88 13.23 -7.24 0.78
C HIS A 88 11.95 -6.74 0.04
N GLY A 89 12.13 -5.81 -0.89
CA GLY A 89 11.20 -5.53 -1.95
C GLY A 89 11.59 -6.42 -3.11
N THR A 90 10.72 -7.39 -3.41
CA THR A 90 10.42 -7.81 -4.79
C THR A 90 11.32 -8.78 -5.55
N HIS A 91 11.99 -9.76 -4.94
CA HIS A 91 12.34 -10.96 -5.75
C HIS A 91 11.11 -11.80 -6.12
N PHE A 92 10.04 -11.74 -5.33
CA PHE A 92 8.76 -12.35 -5.72
C PHE A 92 8.07 -11.60 -6.89
N ALA A 93 8.21 -10.26 -6.95
CA ALA A 93 7.57 -9.48 -8.01
C ALA A 93 8.31 -9.54 -9.35
N ASP A 94 9.61 -9.86 -9.34
CA ASP A 94 10.37 -10.04 -10.58
C ASP A 94 10.02 -11.35 -11.29
N TYR A 95 9.70 -12.42 -10.55
CA TYR A 95 9.11 -13.63 -11.14
C TYR A 95 7.70 -13.39 -11.68
N THR A 96 6.86 -12.60 -11.00
CA THR A 96 5.53 -12.25 -11.52
C THR A 96 5.62 -11.42 -12.80
N LYS A 97 6.53 -10.43 -12.86
CA LYS A 97 6.78 -9.64 -14.07
C LYS A 97 7.38 -10.48 -15.20
N ALA A 98 8.28 -11.41 -14.89
CA ALA A 98 8.85 -12.35 -15.86
C ALA A 98 7.79 -13.32 -16.40
N ASN A 99 6.91 -13.84 -15.53
CA ASN A 99 5.80 -14.70 -15.92
C ASN A 99 4.76 -13.94 -16.78
N ASP A 100 4.42 -12.70 -16.42
CA ASP A 100 3.55 -11.83 -17.22
C ASP A 100 4.15 -11.53 -18.61
N ALA A 101 5.48 -11.36 -18.71
CA ALA A 101 6.16 -11.17 -19.98
C ALA A 101 6.16 -12.45 -20.84
N PHE A 102 6.34 -13.61 -20.20
CA PHE A 102 6.27 -14.91 -20.84
C PHE A 102 4.85 -15.21 -21.38
N GLU A 103 3.81 -14.98 -20.58
CA GLU A 103 2.41 -15.17 -20.99
C GLU A 103 2.00 -14.23 -22.14
N LYS A 104 2.52 -12.98 -22.14
CA LYS A 104 2.32 -12.04 -23.25
C LYS A 104 3.00 -12.51 -24.53
N ASN A 105 4.22 -13.03 -24.44
CA ASN A 105 4.92 -13.61 -25.58
C ASN A 105 4.20 -14.85 -26.14
N ILE A 106 3.72 -15.75 -25.27
CA ILE A 106 2.91 -16.91 -25.69
C ILE A 106 1.62 -16.44 -26.38
N SER A 107 0.93 -15.44 -25.82
CA SER A 107 -0.30 -14.92 -26.40
C SER A 107 -0.07 -14.24 -27.75
N ALA A 108 1.07 -13.57 -27.93
CA ALA A 108 1.47 -12.97 -29.20
C ALA A 108 1.78 -14.04 -30.24
N VAL A 109 2.50 -15.10 -29.85
CA VAL A 109 2.80 -16.26 -30.71
C VAL A 109 1.51 -16.99 -31.09
N GLN A 110 0.61 -17.26 -30.15
CA GLN A 110 -0.69 -17.89 -30.42
C GLN A 110 -1.56 -17.04 -31.38
N LYS A 111 -1.52 -15.70 -31.25
CA LYS A 111 -2.18 -14.80 -32.20
C LYS A 111 -1.53 -14.81 -33.58
N LEU A 112 -0.21 -14.91 -33.66
CA LEU A 112 0.51 -15.08 -34.92
C LEU A 112 0.16 -16.42 -35.60
N PHE A 113 0.08 -17.51 -34.83
CA PHE A 113 -0.35 -18.82 -35.33
C PHE A 113 -1.83 -18.84 -35.76
N ALA A 114 -2.71 -18.14 -35.04
CA ALA A 114 -4.11 -17.98 -35.42
C ALA A 114 -4.28 -17.08 -36.67
N ALA A 115 -3.50 -16.00 -36.78
CA ALA A 115 -3.47 -15.12 -37.94
C ALA A 115 -2.87 -15.81 -39.19
N ALA A 116 -1.97 -16.78 -38.99
CA ALA A 116 -1.40 -17.61 -40.05
C ALA A 116 -2.32 -18.78 -40.48
N GLY A 117 -3.51 -18.92 -39.90
CA GLY A 117 -4.52 -19.90 -40.36
C GLY A 117 -4.21 -21.37 -40.07
N LEU A 118 -3.26 -21.67 -39.17
CA LEU A 118 -2.76 -23.04 -38.92
C LEU A 118 -3.43 -23.77 -37.74
N GLY A 119 -4.56 -23.27 -37.21
CA GLY A 119 -5.24 -23.87 -36.06
C GLY A 119 -6.15 -25.06 -36.40
N ARG A 120 -5.62 -26.29 -36.34
CA ARG A 120 -6.41 -27.53 -36.38
C ARG A 120 -7.31 -27.66 -35.15
N SER A 121 -8.58 -27.99 -35.40
CA SER A 121 -9.54 -28.49 -34.41
C SER A 121 -9.06 -29.82 -33.80
N SER A 122 -8.92 -29.88 -32.48
CA SER A 122 -8.98 -31.12 -31.71
C SER A 122 -9.33 -30.84 -30.25
N GLN A 123 -10.05 -31.79 -29.68
CA GLN A 123 -10.76 -31.82 -28.41
C GLN A 123 -9.88 -31.59 -27.16
N VAL A 124 -10.57 -31.10 -26.13
CA VAL A 124 -10.14 -30.84 -24.75
C VAL A 124 -9.55 -32.09 -24.06
N PRO A 125 -8.62 -31.91 -23.10
CA PRO A 125 -8.98 -32.25 -21.72
C PRO A 125 -8.69 -31.11 -20.73
N ARG A 126 -9.55 -31.05 -19.71
CA ARG A 126 -9.57 -30.08 -18.59
C ARG A 126 -8.21 -29.97 -17.90
N SER A 127 -7.85 -28.75 -17.52
CA SER A 127 -7.38 -28.48 -16.17
C SER A 127 -7.68 -27.04 -15.75
N THR A 128 -7.80 -26.92 -14.44
CA THR A 128 -8.32 -25.86 -13.59
C THR A 128 -7.44 -24.61 -13.52
N GLY A 129 -8.06 -23.46 -13.32
CA GLY A 129 -7.43 -22.37 -12.56
C GLY A 129 -7.30 -21.03 -13.29
N ALA A 130 -7.98 -20.03 -12.73
CA ALA A 130 -7.68 -18.61 -12.81
C ALA A 130 -7.88 -17.90 -14.17
N LYS A 131 -9.04 -17.21 -14.27
CA LYS A 131 -9.16 -15.99 -15.08
C LYS A 131 -9.30 -14.80 -14.15
N THR A 132 -8.28 -13.95 -14.15
CA THR A 132 -8.45 -12.51 -13.96
C THR A 132 -8.78 -11.91 -15.32
N ARG A 133 -9.83 -11.07 -15.42
CA ARG A 133 -9.67 -9.70 -15.92
C ARG A 133 -10.95 -8.88 -15.82
N ALA A 134 -10.74 -7.68 -15.31
CA ALA A 134 -11.65 -6.57 -15.24
C ALA A 134 -12.18 -6.12 -16.62
N ARG A 135 -13.41 -5.59 -16.61
CA ARG A 135 -13.83 -4.54 -17.52
C ARG A 135 -14.52 -3.44 -16.70
N SER A 136 -13.96 -2.24 -16.85
CA SER A 136 -14.33 -0.98 -16.24
C SER A 136 -15.55 -0.34 -16.90
N THR A 137 -16.53 0.11 -16.09
CA THR A 137 -17.46 1.19 -16.44
C THR A 137 -17.73 2.10 -15.23
N SER A 138 -17.05 3.24 -15.21
CA SER A 138 -17.59 4.60 -15.00
C SER A 138 -18.69 4.87 -13.94
N LYS A 139 -18.30 5.70 -12.95
CA LYS A 139 -19.01 6.83 -12.28
C LYS A 139 -19.92 6.60 -11.04
N LYS A 140 -19.47 7.23 -9.94
CA LYS A 140 -20.15 7.74 -8.72
C LYS A 140 -21.22 8.82 -9.03
N PRO A 141 -22.06 9.33 -8.08
CA PRO A 141 -22.05 9.15 -6.60
C PRO A 141 -23.40 8.80 -5.90
N THR A 142 -23.22 8.37 -4.65
CA THR A 142 -24.07 8.22 -3.41
C THR A 142 -25.12 9.31 -3.09
N PRO A 143 -25.91 9.25 -1.97
CA PRO A 143 -26.19 8.18 -0.96
C PRO A 143 -27.72 7.98 -0.72
N SER A 144 -28.20 6.99 0.04
CA SER A 144 -28.66 7.16 1.44
C SER A 144 -29.46 5.89 1.81
N GLN A 145 -29.00 5.08 2.76
CA GLN A 145 -29.43 5.04 4.17
C GLN A 145 -30.87 4.55 4.37
N PHE A 146 -30.93 3.31 4.84
CA PHE A 146 -32.04 2.64 5.49
C PHE A 146 -32.42 3.41 6.76
N GLU A 147 -33.72 3.44 7.10
CA GLU A 147 -34.27 2.89 8.35
C GLU A 147 -35.51 3.65 8.87
N ALA A 148 -36.45 2.86 9.41
CA ALA A 148 -37.58 3.20 10.29
C ALA A 148 -38.89 3.76 9.67
N GLN A 149 -39.88 2.85 9.59
CA GLN A 149 -41.30 3.12 9.84
C GLN A 149 -41.52 3.59 11.30
N PRO A 150 -42.70 4.07 11.77
CA PRO A 150 -44.04 4.00 11.16
C PRO A 150 -44.88 5.30 11.27
N GLU A 151 -46.04 5.32 10.59
CA GLU A 151 -47.36 5.69 11.15
C GLU A 151 -48.33 6.21 10.07
N ASN A 152 -49.57 5.77 10.22
CA ASN A 152 -50.71 6.07 9.37
C ASN A 152 -51.09 7.55 9.40
N VAL A 153 -51.24 8.16 8.22
CA VAL A 153 -52.34 9.11 7.97
C VAL A 153 -52.64 9.14 6.47
N ASN A 154 -53.87 8.74 6.16
CA ASN A 154 -54.53 8.93 4.89
C ASN A 154 -54.86 10.42 4.73
N ILE A 155 -54.67 11.02 3.53
CA ILE A 155 -55.51 12.08 2.92
C ILE A 155 -54.79 12.65 1.66
N SER A 156 -55.40 12.30 0.51
CA SER A 156 -55.65 13.06 -0.73
C SER A 156 -54.54 13.71 -1.57
N GLU A 157 -54.59 13.30 -2.85
CA GLU A 157 -54.75 14.11 -4.07
C GLU A 157 -53.54 14.66 -4.86
N GLU A 158 -53.63 14.33 -6.16
CA GLU A 158 -53.11 15.00 -7.37
C GLU A 158 -51.58 15.04 -7.58
N SER A 159 -51.08 14.22 -8.50
CA SER A 159 -50.87 14.50 -9.95
C SER A 159 -49.35 14.68 -10.15
N GLU A 160 -48.65 14.22 -11.18
CA GLU A 160 -48.99 13.74 -12.50
C GLU A 160 -47.78 12.94 -13.07
N ALA A 161 -48.09 11.96 -13.92
CA ALA A 161 -47.34 11.58 -15.12
C ALA A 161 -45.84 11.23 -15.04
N SER A 162 -45.55 9.93 -15.12
CA SER A 162 -44.54 9.39 -16.05
C SER A 162 -44.95 7.99 -16.48
N ALA A 163 -45.46 7.92 -17.71
CA ALA A 163 -46.09 6.76 -18.33
C ALA A 163 -45.16 5.55 -18.44
N GLU A 164 -45.56 4.46 -17.81
CA GLU A 164 -45.03 3.13 -18.10
C GLU A 164 -45.76 2.62 -19.35
N LYS A 165 -45.00 2.43 -20.43
CA LYS A 165 -45.49 2.01 -21.75
C LYS A 165 -45.91 0.54 -21.66
N ILE A 166 -47.11 0.29 -21.15
CA ILE A 166 -47.74 -1.03 -21.12
C ILE A 166 -48.02 -1.44 -22.57
N ASP A 167 -47.48 -2.60 -22.95
CA ASP A 167 -47.62 -3.18 -24.28
C ASP A 167 -49.12 -3.27 -24.66
N PRO A 168 -49.59 -2.64 -25.75
CA PRO A 168 -51.02 -2.56 -26.11
C PRO A 168 -51.67 -3.95 -26.29
N GLN A 169 -50.87 -4.99 -26.45
CA GLN A 169 -51.32 -6.37 -26.52
C GLN A 169 -51.71 -6.93 -25.14
N VAL A 170 -51.01 -6.52 -24.08
CA VAL A 170 -51.30 -6.92 -22.69
C VAL A 170 -52.56 -6.23 -22.18
N GLU A 171 -52.78 -4.98 -22.55
CA GLU A 171 -54.01 -4.24 -22.21
C GLU A 171 -55.24 -4.83 -22.91
N LYS A 172 -55.14 -5.17 -24.21
CA LYS A 172 -56.19 -5.91 -24.93
C LYS A 172 -56.48 -7.27 -24.30
N LEU A 173 -55.46 -8.00 -23.85
CA LEU A 173 -55.64 -9.28 -23.16
C LEU A 173 -56.28 -9.11 -21.78
N LYS A 174 -55.91 -8.08 -21.02
CA LYS A 174 -56.57 -7.74 -19.74
C LYS A 174 -58.05 -7.40 -19.95
N ASN A 175 -58.37 -6.59 -20.96
CA ASN A 175 -59.75 -6.21 -21.26
C ASN A 175 -60.59 -7.41 -21.69
N LYS A 176 -60.06 -8.28 -22.57
CA LYS A 176 -60.72 -9.55 -22.93
C LYS A 176 -60.91 -10.48 -21.73
N ASN A 177 -59.94 -10.55 -20.82
CA ASN A 177 -60.03 -11.39 -19.63
C ASN A 177 -61.05 -10.83 -18.61
N ALA A 178 -61.16 -9.50 -18.50
CA ALA A 178 -62.21 -8.84 -17.73
C ALA A 178 -63.60 -9.07 -18.33
N GLU A 179 -63.74 -8.98 -19.66
CA GLU A 179 -64.98 -9.27 -20.38
C GLU A 179 -65.39 -10.74 -20.23
N LEU A 180 -64.46 -11.67 -20.37
CA LEU A 180 -64.69 -13.11 -20.13
C LEU A 180 -65.10 -13.39 -18.68
N LYS A 181 -64.50 -12.71 -17.69
CA LYS A 181 -64.93 -12.80 -16.29
C LYS A 181 -66.34 -12.24 -16.07
N SER A 182 -66.73 -11.20 -16.81
CA SER A 182 -68.09 -10.66 -16.75
C SER A 182 -69.11 -11.65 -17.33
N ARG A 183 -68.83 -12.19 -18.52
CA ARG A 183 -69.67 -13.25 -19.13
C ARG A 183 -69.76 -14.49 -18.26
N LEU A 184 -68.67 -14.90 -17.62
CA LEU A 184 -68.69 -16.05 -16.70
C LEU A 184 -69.61 -15.79 -15.49
N ARG A 185 -69.66 -14.55 -14.98
CA ARG A 185 -70.58 -14.18 -13.89
C ARG A 185 -72.03 -14.18 -14.36
N GLU A 186 -72.29 -13.67 -15.55
CA GLU A 186 -73.62 -13.67 -16.17
C GLU A 186 -74.13 -15.10 -16.41
N TYR A 187 -73.33 -15.97 -17.03
CA TYR A 187 -73.70 -17.38 -17.21
C TYR A 187 -73.93 -18.12 -15.88
N LYS A 188 -73.18 -17.80 -14.84
CA LYS A 188 -73.42 -18.36 -13.49
C LYS A 188 -74.76 -17.88 -12.91
N GLN A 189 -75.13 -16.63 -13.14
CA GLN A 189 -76.40 -16.07 -12.69
C GLN A 189 -77.59 -16.69 -13.46
N ASP A 190 -77.46 -16.85 -14.78
CA ASP A 190 -78.45 -17.52 -15.62
C ASP A 190 -78.64 -18.99 -15.24
N LEU A 191 -77.55 -19.70 -14.94
CA LEU A 191 -77.60 -21.09 -14.51
C LEU A 191 -78.29 -21.23 -13.14
N SER A 192 -78.09 -20.28 -12.22
CA SER A 192 -78.85 -20.21 -10.97
C SER A 192 -80.34 -19.96 -11.21
N ALA A 193 -80.68 -19.01 -12.09
CA ALA A 193 -82.06 -18.69 -12.43
C ALA A 193 -82.78 -19.85 -13.13
N ALA A 194 -82.08 -20.62 -13.98
CA ALA A 194 -82.58 -21.83 -14.60
C ALA A 194 -82.82 -22.94 -13.57
N ASN A 195 -81.90 -23.14 -12.62
CA ASN A 195 -82.09 -24.10 -11.53
C ASN A 195 -83.30 -23.75 -10.64
N ASP A 196 -83.54 -22.45 -10.38
CA ASP A 196 -84.74 -22.03 -9.63
C ASP A 196 -86.04 -22.23 -10.42
N LYS A 197 -86.00 -22.11 -11.76
CA LYS A 197 -87.15 -22.45 -12.62
C LYS A 197 -87.39 -23.96 -12.63
N ILE A 198 -86.35 -24.79 -12.74
CA ILE A 198 -86.46 -26.24 -12.66
C ILE A 198 -87.06 -26.64 -11.32
N LYS A 199 -86.58 -26.08 -10.21
CA LYS A 199 -87.11 -26.35 -8.87
C LYS A 199 -88.59 -25.96 -8.72
N ARG A 200 -89.01 -24.84 -9.33
CA ARG A 200 -90.43 -24.43 -9.41
C ARG A 200 -91.26 -25.37 -10.28
N LEU A 201 -90.74 -25.82 -11.41
CA LEU A 201 -91.41 -26.77 -12.31
C LEU A 201 -91.53 -28.15 -11.67
N SER A 202 -90.49 -28.64 -10.98
CA SER A 202 -90.55 -29.88 -10.20
C SER A 202 -91.62 -29.80 -9.10
N LYS A 203 -91.72 -28.66 -8.41
CA LYS A 203 -92.78 -28.45 -7.41
C LYS A 203 -94.19 -28.41 -8.01
N LYS A 204 -94.34 -27.87 -9.23
CA LYS A 204 -95.61 -27.91 -9.99
C LYS A 204 -95.92 -29.32 -10.50
N LEU A 205 -94.93 -30.07 -10.96
CA LEU A 205 -95.09 -31.46 -11.40
C LEU A 205 -95.53 -32.35 -10.23
N GLU A 206 -94.94 -32.14 -9.05
CA GLU A 206 -95.34 -32.85 -7.83
C GLU A 206 -96.77 -32.48 -7.40
N SER A 207 -97.15 -31.21 -7.56
CA SER A 207 -98.53 -30.75 -7.34
C SER A 207 -99.54 -31.32 -8.33
N VAL A 208 -99.15 -31.59 -9.58
CA VAL A 208 -100.02 -32.20 -10.60
C VAL A 208 -100.12 -33.72 -10.39
N LYS A 209 -99.05 -34.38 -9.96
CA LYS A 209 -99.09 -35.78 -9.53
C LYS A 209 -99.95 -35.97 -8.27
N ALA A 210 -99.89 -35.02 -7.34
CA ALA A 210 -100.72 -35.04 -6.13
C ALA A 210 -102.19 -34.64 -6.37
N SER A 211 -102.55 -34.14 -7.57
CA SER A 211 -103.93 -33.72 -7.87
C SER A 211 -104.80 -34.79 -8.53
N GLY A 212 -104.32 -36.04 -8.65
CA GLY A 212 -105.17 -37.22 -8.95
C GLY A 212 -106.01 -37.13 -10.23
N TYR A 213 -105.55 -36.45 -11.28
CA TYR A 213 -106.35 -36.13 -12.47
C TYR A 213 -106.22 -37.18 -13.61
N PHE A 214 -105.69 -38.38 -13.32
CA PHE A 214 -105.42 -39.39 -14.35
C PHE A 214 -105.61 -40.83 -13.83
N GLU A 215 -106.72 -41.09 -13.14
CA GLU A 215 -107.11 -42.45 -12.72
C GLU A 215 -108.64 -42.65 -12.75
N GLU A 216 -109.28 -42.17 -13.81
CA GLU A 216 -110.69 -42.43 -14.07
C GLU A 216 -110.91 -42.45 -15.58
N PHE A 217 -110.61 -43.56 -16.27
CA PHE A 217 -111.19 -43.94 -17.58
C PHE A 217 -110.61 -45.28 -18.07
N GLU A 218 -110.79 -46.36 -17.32
CA GLU A 218 -110.50 -47.70 -17.85
C GLU A 218 -111.20 -48.81 -17.06
N ASP A 219 -112.54 -48.75 -16.97
CA ASP A 219 -113.32 -49.94 -16.61
C ASP A 219 -114.79 -49.79 -17.02
N LYS A 220 -115.12 -50.39 -18.18
CA LYS A 220 -116.45 -50.93 -18.56
C LYS A 220 -116.43 -51.28 -20.04
N PHE A 221 -116.10 -52.53 -20.37
CA PHE A 221 -116.75 -53.19 -21.50
C PHE A 221 -117.00 -54.66 -21.16
N VAL A 222 -118.27 -55.02 -21.27
CA VAL A 222 -118.94 -56.19 -20.72
C VAL A 222 -118.89 -57.36 -21.72
N LYS A 223 -118.62 -58.56 -21.20
CA LYS A 223 -118.78 -59.85 -21.88
C LYS A 223 -120.24 -60.15 -22.16
N PHE A 224 -120.53 -60.77 -23.31
CA PHE A 224 -121.74 -61.55 -23.51
C PHE A 224 -121.43 -62.77 -24.37
N ASP A 225 -121.56 -63.96 -23.76
CA ASP A 225 -121.77 -65.24 -24.43
C ASP A 225 -123.28 -65.44 -24.58
N THR A 226 -123.74 -66.00 -25.70
CA THR A 226 -125.11 -66.51 -25.83
C THR A 226 -125.13 -67.79 -26.65
N ASP A 227 -125.42 -68.89 -25.96
CA ASP A 227 -125.86 -70.17 -26.52
C ASP A 227 -127.41 -70.24 -26.54
N GLY A 228 -127.90 -71.02 -27.51
CA GLY A 228 -129.26 -71.53 -27.79
C GLY A 228 -130.43 -71.28 -26.83
N ASP A 229 -131.64 -71.01 -27.35
CA ASP A 229 -132.49 -72.04 -27.99
C ASP A 229 -133.90 -71.49 -28.37
N ASP A 230 -134.39 -71.97 -29.51
CA ASP A 230 -135.77 -72.09 -30.01
C ASP A 230 -136.93 -71.15 -29.58
N LYS A 231 -137.44 -70.33 -30.52
CA LYS A 231 -138.72 -70.61 -31.24
C LYS A 231 -139.15 -69.53 -32.24
N ARG A 232 -139.52 -70.04 -33.44
CA ARG A 232 -140.57 -69.57 -34.37
C ARG A 232 -140.33 -68.29 -35.21
N SER A 233 -139.91 -68.55 -36.45
CA SER A 233 -140.66 -68.28 -37.69
C SER A 233 -141.31 -66.90 -37.81
N GLN A 234 -140.70 -66.02 -38.62
CA GLN A 234 -141.22 -65.48 -39.90
C GLN A 234 -140.44 -64.21 -40.38
N ASP A 235 -139.21 -63.98 -39.91
CA ASP A 235 -138.41 -62.76 -40.19
C ASP A 235 -137.09 -63.00 -40.99
N GLN A 236 -136.89 -64.18 -41.58
CA GLN A 236 -135.60 -64.58 -42.15
C GLN A 236 -135.22 -63.88 -43.47
N ASP A 237 -136.17 -63.35 -44.24
CA ASP A 237 -135.87 -62.80 -45.58
C ASP A 237 -135.42 -61.32 -45.56
N GLU A 238 -135.85 -60.52 -44.59
CA GLU A 238 -135.37 -59.13 -44.42
C GLU A 238 -133.97 -59.08 -43.78
N GLU A 239 -133.67 -60.03 -42.89
CA GLU A 239 -132.38 -60.15 -42.23
C GLU A 239 -131.27 -60.56 -43.23
N VAL A 240 -131.57 -61.45 -44.17
CA VAL A 240 -130.63 -61.88 -45.22
C VAL A 240 -130.23 -60.73 -46.16
N ASN A 241 -131.15 -59.80 -46.46
CA ASN A 241 -130.87 -58.69 -47.36
C ASN A 241 -130.05 -57.58 -46.66
N ASN A 242 -130.31 -57.36 -45.37
CA ASN A 242 -129.49 -56.48 -44.54
C ASN A 242 -128.09 -57.06 -44.33
N LEU A 243 -127.98 -58.38 -44.14
CA LEU A 243 -126.70 -59.08 -44.06
C LEU A 243 -125.89 -58.99 -45.37
N HIS A 244 -126.52 -59.06 -46.55
CA HIS A 244 -125.80 -58.88 -47.82
C HIS A 244 -125.23 -57.47 -47.98
N THR A 245 -125.97 -56.44 -47.57
CA THR A 245 -125.50 -55.05 -47.62
C THR A 245 -124.31 -54.84 -46.68
N ILE A 246 -124.37 -55.42 -45.48
CA ILE A 246 -123.27 -55.41 -44.51
C ILE A 246 -122.06 -56.19 -45.03
N ILE A 247 -122.25 -57.34 -45.68
CA ILE A 247 -121.16 -58.12 -46.29
C ILE A 247 -120.46 -57.33 -47.40
N GLU A 248 -121.20 -56.62 -48.24
CA GLU A 248 -120.61 -55.80 -49.30
C GLU A 248 -119.86 -54.59 -48.73
N GLU A 249 -120.38 -53.97 -47.66
CA GLU A 249 -119.69 -52.90 -46.94
C GLU A 249 -118.41 -53.40 -46.23
N LEU A 250 -118.45 -54.60 -45.64
CA LEU A 250 -117.28 -55.26 -45.04
C LEU A 250 -116.24 -55.65 -46.10
N ARG A 251 -116.65 -56.06 -47.30
CA ARG A 251 -115.73 -56.34 -48.42
C ARG A 251 -115.04 -55.07 -48.91
N ASN A 252 -115.77 -53.96 -49.01
CA ASN A 252 -115.17 -52.68 -49.38
C ASN A 252 -114.20 -52.19 -48.29
N LYS A 253 -114.55 -52.32 -47.00
CA LYS A 253 -113.64 -52.02 -45.89
C LYS A 253 -112.41 -52.92 -45.93
N LEU A 254 -112.57 -54.20 -46.23
CA LEU A 254 -111.47 -55.15 -46.38
C LEU A 254 -110.54 -54.72 -47.53
N ALA A 255 -111.09 -54.36 -48.69
CA ALA A 255 -110.33 -53.90 -49.85
C ALA A 255 -109.56 -52.60 -49.56
N THR A 256 -110.16 -51.64 -48.84
CA THR A 256 -109.45 -50.44 -48.40
C THR A 256 -108.34 -50.76 -47.41
N THR A 257 -108.58 -51.67 -46.45
CA THR A 257 -107.53 -52.09 -45.50
C THR A 257 -106.40 -52.88 -46.17
N GLU A 258 -106.68 -53.63 -47.24
CA GLU A 258 -105.66 -54.32 -48.02
C GLU A 258 -104.81 -53.35 -48.85
N ALA A 259 -105.43 -52.30 -49.39
CA ALA A 259 -104.70 -51.21 -50.06
C ALA A 259 -103.79 -50.46 -49.07
N ASP A 260 -104.33 -50.05 -47.92
CA ASP A 260 -103.55 -49.38 -46.86
C ASP A 260 -102.41 -50.26 -46.34
N LYS A 261 -102.66 -51.57 -46.19
CA LYS A 261 -101.63 -52.55 -45.80
C LYS A 261 -100.48 -52.59 -46.81
N LYS A 262 -100.79 -52.58 -48.11
CA LYS A 262 -99.78 -52.62 -49.18
C LYS A 262 -98.93 -51.36 -49.20
N ASP A 263 -99.54 -50.19 -48.97
CA ASP A 263 -98.81 -48.92 -48.88
C ASP A 263 -97.92 -48.85 -47.62
N ILE A 264 -98.40 -49.39 -46.49
CA ILE A 264 -97.59 -49.54 -45.27
C ILE A 264 -96.42 -50.51 -45.50
N GLU A 265 -96.63 -51.61 -46.22
CA GLU A 265 -95.54 -52.55 -46.56
C GLU A 265 -94.48 -51.90 -47.48
N SER A 266 -94.91 -51.07 -48.44
CA SER A 266 -93.98 -50.31 -49.31
C SER A 266 -93.16 -49.31 -48.49
N THR A 267 -93.81 -48.51 -47.64
CA THR A 267 -93.12 -47.53 -46.78
C THR A 267 -92.21 -48.21 -45.75
N LEU A 268 -92.59 -49.39 -45.24
CA LEU A 268 -91.73 -50.20 -44.38
C LEU A 268 -90.46 -50.65 -45.09
N GLY A 269 -90.55 -51.05 -46.37
CA GLY A 269 -89.40 -51.42 -47.20
C GLY A 269 -88.42 -50.25 -47.39
N GLU A 270 -88.94 -49.07 -47.71
CA GLU A 270 -88.13 -47.85 -47.84
C GLU A 270 -87.45 -47.46 -46.51
N HIS A 271 -88.17 -47.56 -45.39
CA HIS A 271 -87.60 -47.32 -44.06
C HIS A 271 -86.52 -48.33 -43.70
N GLN A 272 -86.67 -49.61 -44.07
CA GLN A 272 -85.64 -50.63 -43.85
C GLN A 272 -84.36 -50.34 -44.66
N GLU A 273 -84.51 -49.88 -45.90
CA GLU A 273 -83.38 -49.51 -46.76
C GLU A 273 -82.66 -48.25 -46.24
N LEU A 274 -83.41 -47.24 -45.81
CA LEU A 274 -82.86 -46.07 -45.14
C LEU A 274 -82.15 -46.45 -43.83
N LEU A 275 -82.70 -47.39 -43.05
CA LEU A 275 -82.07 -47.89 -41.84
C LEU A 275 -80.75 -48.62 -42.14
N LYS A 276 -80.69 -49.39 -43.23
CA LYS A 276 -79.47 -50.06 -43.68
C LYS A 276 -78.41 -49.03 -44.12
N ASN A 277 -78.79 -48.06 -44.93
CA ASN A 277 -77.88 -47.01 -45.41
C ASN A 277 -77.37 -46.14 -44.25
N THR A 278 -78.24 -45.77 -43.31
CA THR A 278 -77.83 -45.05 -42.09
C THR A 278 -76.92 -45.89 -41.20
N LYS A 279 -77.16 -47.20 -41.04
CA LYS A 279 -76.25 -48.10 -40.32
C LYS A 279 -74.88 -48.21 -40.99
N GLU A 280 -74.82 -48.35 -42.31
CA GLU A 280 -73.56 -48.37 -43.05
C GLU A 280 -72.80 -47.05 -42.92
N LYS A 281 -73.52 -45.92 -42.98
CA LYS A 281 -72.95 -44.59 -42.77
C LYS A 281 -72.48 -44.37 -41.34
N VAL A 282 -73.24 -44.85 -40.35
CA VAL A 282 -72.84 -44.84 -38.93
C VAL A 282 -71.59 -45.69 -38.75
N SER A 283 -71.52 -46.89 -39.32
CA SER A 283 -70.34 -47.75 -39.23
C SER A 283 -69.11 -47.14 -39.90
N TYR A 284 -69.30 -46.47 -41.05
CA TYR A 284 -68.24 -45.71 -41.71
C TYR A 284 -67.76 -44.51 -40.87
N LEU A 285 -68.70 -43.74 -40.30
CA LEU A 285 -68.37 -42.61 -39.44
C LEU A 285 -67.72 -43.07 -38.12
N GLU A 286 -68.18 -44.17 -37.52
CA GLU A 286 -67.56 -44.81 -36.35
C GLU A 286 -66.15 -45.30 -36.66
N GLY A 287 -65.92 -45.85 -37.86
CA GLY A 287 -64.59 -46.22 -38.35
C GLY A 287 -63.65 -45.01 -38.50
N GLN A 288 -64.17 -43.87 -38.94
CA GLN A 288 -63.42 -42.60 -39.00
C GLN A 288 -63.24 -41.94 -37.62
N LEU A 289 -64.13 -42.23 -36.66
CA LEU A 289 -64.08 -41.67 -35.31
C LEU A 289 -63.20 -42.47 -34.35
N LYS A 290 -62.70 -43.66 -34.73
CA LYS A 290 -61.71 -44.40 -33.95
C LYS A 290 -60.40 -43.57 -33.85
N PRO A 291 -60.03 -43.06 -32.68
CA PRO A 291 -58.94 -42.08 -32.52
C PRO A 291 -57.56 -42.74 -32.44
N GLU A 292 -57.32 -43.87 -33.09
CA GLU A 292 -56.20 -44.76 -32.74
C GLU A 292 -54.80 -44.19 -33.08
N VAL A 293 -54.67 -43.33 -34.10
CA VAL A 293 -53.34 -42.89 -34.59
C VAL A 293 -53.01 -41.43 -34.25
N GLN A 294 -54.02 -40.58 -34.06
CA GLN A 294 -53.80 -39.17 -33.70
C GLN A 294 -53.64 -38.99 -32.18
N ASP A 295 -54.33 -39.78 -31.36
CA ASP A 295 -54.25 -39.66 -29.90
C ASP A 295 -52.99 -40.29 -29.31
N GLU A 296 -52.48 -41.38 -29.89
CA GLU A 296 -51.20 -41.98 -29.50
C GLU A 296 -50.01 -41.04 -29.79
N ASN A 297 -50.02 -40.37 -30.95
CA ASN A 297 -49.00 -39.39 -31.30
C ASN A 297 -49.07 -38.14 -30.40
N LYS A 298 -50.27 -37.68 -30.05
CA LYS A 298 -50.46 -36.57 -29.10
C LYS A 298 -50.03 -36.96 -27.67
N THR A 299 -50.32 -38.19 -27.22
CA THR A 299 -49.90 -38.67 -25.90
C THR A 299 -48.39 -38.93 -25.81
N THR A 300 -47.76 -39.46 -26.86
CA THR A 300 -46.28 -39.58 -26.90
C THR A 300 -45.60 -38.22 -26.96
N ALA A 301 -46.12 -37.27 -27.75
CA ALA A 301 -45.62 -35.89 -27.76
C ALA A 301 -45.78 -35.24 -26.38
N PHE A 302 -46.93 -35.42 -25.72
CA PHE A 302 -47.21 -34.93 -24.36
C PHE A 302 -46.23 -35.51 -23.32
N ARG A 303 -46.01 -36.84 -23.31
CA ARG A 303 -45.01 -37.48 -22.45
C ARG A 303 -43.60 -36.94 -22.71
N SER A 304 -43.24 -36.69 -23.97
CA SER A 304 -41.93 -36.09 -24.30
C SER A 304 -41.79 -34.67 -23.76
N LEU A 305 -42.87 -33.87 -23.81
CA LEU A 305 -42.91 -32.52 -23.27
C LEU A 305 -42.87 -32.54 -21.75
N GLU A 306 -43.52 -33.51 -21.11
CA GLU A 306 -43.51 -33.71 -19.67
C GLU A 306 -42.11 -34.07 -19.15
N VAL A 307 -41.39 -34.95 -19.86
CA VAL A 307 -39.97 -35.25 -19.57
C VAL A 307 -39.09 -34.01 -19.77
N LYS A 308 -39.28 -33.25 -20.85
CA LYS A 308 -38.54 -32.00 -21.09
C LYS A 308 -38.84 -30.95 -20.01
N LEU A 309 -40.08 -30.84 -19.55
CA LEU A 309 -40.50 -29.93 -18.50
C LEU A 309 -39.92 -30.36 -17.14
N SER A 310 -39.88 -31.66 -16.85
CA SER A 310 -39.22 -32.20 -15.66
C SER A 310 -37.72 -31.91 -15.66
N LEU A 311 -37.03 -32.15 -16.78
CA LEU A 311 -35.62 -31.79 -16.95
C LEU A 311 -35.38 -30.29 -16.84
N ALA A 312 -36.24 -29.46 -17.45
CA ALA A 312 -36.16 -28.01 -17.36
C ALA A 312 -36.35 -27.53 -15.91
N ASN A 313 -37.31 -28.11 -15.18
CA ASN A 313 -37.51 -27.81 -13.76
C ASN A 313 -36.33 -28.25 -12.89
N GLY A 314 -35.71 -29.40 -13.19
CA GLY A 314 -34.48 -29.85 -12.54
C GLY A 314 -33.32 -28.87 -12.75
N ASN A 315 -33.10 -28.45 -14.00
CA ASN A 315 -32.10 -27.45 -14.36
C ASN A 315 -32.38 -26.09 -13.68
N LEU A 316 -33.64 -25.69 -13.59
CA LEU A 316 -34.03 -24.43 -12.94
C LEU A 316 -33.70 -24.47 -11.44
N ARG A 317 -33.99 -25.58 -10.76
CA ARG A 317 -33.60 -25.78 -9.35
C ARG A 317 -32.08 -25.76 -9.16
N GLN A 318 -31.34 -26.39 -10.06
CA GLN A 318 -29.87 -26.36 -10.02
C GLN A 318 -29.35 -24.93 -10.20
N LEU A 319 -29.84 -24.20 -11.20
CA LEU A 319 -29.46 -22.80 -11.43
C LEU A 319 -29.82 -21.91 -10.23
N GLU A 320 -30.93 -22.20 -9.55
CA GLU A 320 -31.35 -21.46 -8.36
C GLU A 320 -30.43 -21.75 -7.16
N SER A 321 -29.96 -22.99 -7.00
CA SER A 321 -28.92 -23.35 -6.03
C SER A 321 -27.58 -22.69 -6.35
N GLU A 322 -27.14 -22.71 -7.61
CA GLU A 322 -25.90 -22.05 -8.05
C GLU A 322 -25.97 -20.54 -7.84
N LYS A 323 -27.13 -19.93 -8.11
CA LYS A 323 -27.37 -18.50 -7.82
C LYS A 323 -27.21 -18.19 -6.34
N GLN A 324 -27.75 -19.02 -5.44
CA GLN A 324 -27.61 -18.82 -3.99
C GLN A 324 -26.14 -18.93 -3.55
N GLN A 325 -25.41 -19.95 -4.03
CA GLN A 325 -23.98 -20.09 -3.74
C GLN A 325 -23.16 -18.89 -4.23
N LEU A 326 -23.47 -18.38 -5.43
CA LEU A 326 -22.82 -17.19 -5.96
C LEU A 326 -23.17 -15.94 -5.16
N GLN A 327 -24.40 -15.81 -4.64
CA GLN A 327 -24.79 -14.71 -3.77
C GLN A 327 -24.02 -14.74 -2.44
N GLU A 328 -23.89 -15.91 -1.81
CA GLU A 328 -23.09 -16.08 -0.60
C GLU A 328 -21.62 -15.76 -0.85
N ALA A 329 -21.04 -16.31 -1.92
CA ALA A 329 -19.66 -16.03 -2.30
C ALA A 329 -19.41 -14.53 -2.56
N ASN A 330 -20.36 -13.86 -3.21
CA ASN A 330 -20.30 -12.41 -3.45
C ASN A 330 -20.39 -11.63 -2.12
N TRP A 331 -21.23 -12.07 -1.19
CA TRP A 331 -21.33 -11.48 0.15
C TRP A 331 -19.99 -11.57 0.91
N TYR A 332 -19.38 -12.76 0.98
CA TYR A 332 -18.06 -12.94 1.62
C TYR A 332 -16.96 -12.13 0.92
N ALA A 333 -17.00 -12.04 -0.41
CA ALA A 333 -16.05 -11.24 -1.16
C ALA A 333 -16.18 -9.74 -0.84
N ASN A 334 -17.41 -9.22 -0.76
CA ASN A 334 -17.67 -7.81 -0.42
C ASN A 334 -17.24 -7.50 1.02
N GLU A 335 -17.49 -8.41 1.97
CA GLU A 335 -17.05 -8.25 3.36
C GLU A 335 -15.52 -8.15 3.44
N ARG A 336 -14.81 -9.02 2.70
CA ARG A 336 -13.35 -8.94 2.62
C ARG A 336 -12.88 -7.65 1.95
N LEU A 337 -13.58 -7.20 0.91
CA LEU A 337 -13.25 -5.97 0.20
C LEU A 337 -13.41 -4.75 1.12
N SER A 338 -14.46 -4.71 1.94
CA SER A 338 -14.68 -3.66 2.94
C SER A 338 -13.54 -3.60 3.97
N LYS A 339 -13.07 -4.76 4.47
CA LYS A 339 -11.91 -4.82 5.37
C LYS A 339 -10.63 -4.29 4.72
N LEU A 340 -10.37 -4.69 3.48
CA LEU A 340 -9.22 -4.19 2.72
C LEU A 340 -9.31 -2.69 2.42
N GLU A 341 -10.51 -2.16 2.21
CA GLU A 341 -10.72 -0.71 2.05
C GLU A 341 -10.43 0.05 3.34
N GLN A 342 -10.83 -0.49 4.50
CA GLN A 342 -10.53 0.09 5.80
C GLN A 342 -9.01 0.10 6.07
N GLU A 343 -8.33 -1.02 5.83
CA GLU A 343 -6.87 -1.13 5.95
C GLU A 343 -6.15 -0.18 5.01
N ASN A 344 -6.58 -0.07 3.75
CA ASN A 344 -6.03 0.90 2.81
C ASN A 344 -6.27 2.35 3.25
N GLY A 345 -7.43 2.65 3.84
CA GLY A 345 -7.71 3.95 4.43
C GLY A 345 -6.75 4.27 5.58
N TYR A 346 -6.51 3.30 6.47
CA TYR A 346 -5.56 3.43 7.57
C TYR A 346 -4.13 3.62 7.08
N LEU A 347 -3.66 2.79 6.14
CA LEU A 347 -2.33 2.89 5.53
C LEU A 347 -2.13 4.22 4.80
N LYS A 348 -3.17 4.71 4.11
CA LYS A 348 -3.14 6.04 3.47
C LYS A 348 -2.97 7.14 4.51
N GLY A 349 -3.70 7.06 5.64
CA GLY A 349 -3.55 7.99 6.76
C GLY A 349 -2.13 8.00 7.33
N ILE A 350 -1.54 6.82 7.56
CA ILE A 350 -0.13 6.71 7.99
C ILE A 350 0.80 7.33 6.95
N THR A 351 0.60 7.03 5.67
CA THR A 351 1.44 7.56 4.58
C THR A 351 1.39 9.08 4.53
N GLU A 352 0.21 9.66 4.73
CA GLU A 352 0.02 11.11 4.75
C GLU A 352 0.64 11.76 5.99
N GLN A 353 0.55 11.12 7.16
CA GLN A 353 1.26 11.57 8.37
C GLN A 353 2.79 11.48 8.22
N LEU A 354 3.29 10.38 7.65
CA LEU A 354 4.71 10.22 7.36
C LEU A 354 5.18 11.24 6.34
N LYS A 355 4.37 11.54 5.33
CA LYS A 355 4.66 12.58 4.35
C LYS A 355 4.70 13.96 5.00
N ALA A 356 3.72 14.30 5.86
CA ALA A 356 3.72 15.57 6.60
C ALA A 356 4.92 15.70 7.56
N ARG A 357 5.40 14.59 8.15
CA ARG A 357 6.65 14.57 8.92
C ARG A 357 7.90 14.64 8.04
N ALA A 358 7.83 14.07 6.85
CA ALA A 358 8.90 14.05 5.85
C ALA A 358 8.93 15.32 4.99
N ASP A 359 7.93 16.21 5.09
CA ASP A 359 8.02 17.57 4.59
C ASP A 359 9.05 18.30 5.46
N THR A 360 10.32 18.06 5.11
CA THR A 360 11.57 18.44 5.74
C THR A 360 11.82 19.93 5.75
N SER A 361 10.79 20.77 5.86
CA SER A 361 10.95 22.22 5.93
C SER A 361 11.86 22.63 7.09
N HIS A 362 11.83 21.91 8.21
CA HIS A 362 12.70 22.21 9.35
C HIS A 362 14.15 21.75 9.13
N CYS A 363 14.38 20.51 8.69
CA CYS A 363 15.73 20.02 8.40
C CYS A 363 16.39 20.81 7.25
N GLU A 364 15.63 21.19 6.24
CA GLU A 364 16.11 22.01 5.12
C GLU A 364 16.44 23.45 5.57
N LYS A 365 15.65 24.02 6.49
CA LYS A 365 15.99 25.31 7.13
C LYS A 365 17.26 25.22 7.96
N LEU A 366 17.42 24.16 8.76
CA LEU A 366 18.64 23.94 9.54
C LEU A 366 19.86 23.73 8.64
N LEU A 367 19.68 23.02 7.53
CA LEU A 367 20.74 22.84 6.54
C LEU A 367 21.16 24.20 5.96
N LYS A 368 20.21 25.02 5.49
CA LYS A 368 20.50 26.37 4.95
C LYS A 368 21.19 27.28 5.96
N GLU A 369 20.76 27.25 7.22
CA GLU A 369 21.41 28.02 8.28
C GLU A 369 22.84 27.52 8.55
N SER A 370 23.05 26.20 8.53
CA SER A 370 24.39 25.61 8.69
C SER A 370 25.32 25.96 7.52
N GLU A 371 24.81 25.94 6.28
CA GLU A 371 25.54 26.32 5.07
C GLU A 371 25.96 27.79 5.12
N LYS A 372 25.05 28.67 5.55
CA LYS A 372 25.35 30.09 5.76
C LYS A 372 26.46 30.28 6.81
N ARG A 373 26.39 29.56 7.93
CA ARG A 373 27.41 29.66 8.99
C ARG A 373 28.78 29.15 8.53
N VAL A 374 28.80 28.10 7.70
CA VAL A 374 30.05 27.62 7.08
C VAL A 374 30.64 28.68 6.16
N TRP A 375 29.81 29.36 5.36
CA TRP A 375 30.25 30.44 4.49
C TRP A 375 30.85 31.61 5.29
N GLU A 376 30.18 32.05 6.36
CA GLU A 376 30.68 33.10 7.26
C GLU A 376 32.03 32.73 7.90
N LEU A 377 32.16 31.51 8.40
CA LEU A 377 33.41 31.01 8.98
C LEU A 377 34.53 30.94 7.93
N ASN A 378 34.22 30.56 6.70
CA ASN A 378 35.21 30.50 5.62
C ASN A 378 35.69 31.90 5.20
N GLU A 379 34.80 32.88 5.22
CA GLU A 379 35.14 34.29 4.98
C GLU A 379 36.05 34.84 6.09
N GLU A 380 35.73 34.57 7.36
CA GLU A 380 36.58 34.94 8.49
C GLU A 380 37.95 34.25 8.44
N LYS A 381 37.98 32.97 8.09
CA LYS A 381 39.23 32.22 7.87
C LYS A 381 40.08 32.88 6.79
N SER A 382 39.48 33.26 5.66
CA SER A 382 40.18 33.90 4.55
C SER A 382 40.80 35.24 4.98
N LYS A 383 40.08 36.03 5.79
CA LYS A 383 40.61 37.29 6.37
C LYS A 383 41.77 37.04 7.33
N LEU A 384 41.68 35.99 8.16
CA LEU A 384 42.76 35.64 9.09
C LEU A 384 43.99 35.13 8.35
N GLU A 385 43.82 34.31 7.31
CA GLU A 385 44.93 33.84 6.46
C GLU A 385 45.64 35.01 5.78
N TRP A 386 44.88 36.00 5.31
CA TRP A 386 45.47 37.21 4.72
C TRP A 386 46.28 38.02 5.74
N ARG A 387 45.72 38.27 6.94
CA ARG A 387 46.45 38.95 8.04
C ARG A 387 47.68 38.17 8.47
N LEU A 388 47.60 36.85 8.54
CA LEU A 388 48.74 35.99 8.85
C LEU A 388 49.84 36.15 7.77
N GLY A 389 49.45 36.26 6.50
CA GLY A 389 50.34 36.59 5.40
C GLY A 389 51.05 37.93 5.62
N GLU A 390 50.32 38.99 5.97
CA GLU A 390 50.91 40.31 6.28
C GLU A 390 51.89 40.26 7.45
N LEU A 391 51.51 39.63 8.56
CA LEU A 391 52.38 39.47 9.72
C LEU A 391 53.65 38.67 9.36
N SER A 392 53.52 37.65 8.51
CA SER A 392 54.65 36.86 8.04
C SER A 392 55.61 37.69 7.19
N GLN A 393 55.09 38.58 6.34
CA GLN A 393 55.94 39.53 5.59
C GLN A 393 56.67 40.47 6.54
N TRP A 394 55.96 41.09 7.48
CA TRP A 394 56.57 42.01 8.45
C TRP A 394 57.64 41.34 9.31
N TRP A 395 57.40 40.09 9.71
CA TRP A 395 58.38 39.26 10.41
C TRP A 395 59.63 39.02 9.56
N ASN A 396 59.47 38.67 8.29
CA ASN A 396 60.60 38.46 7.37
C ASN A 396 61.39 39.75 7.13
N ASP A 397 60.72 40.88 6.95
CA ASP A 397 61.35 42.20 6.80
C ASP A 397 62.15 42.57 8.05
N THR A 398 61.58 42.36 9.23
CA THR A 398 62.26 42.60 10.50
C THR A 398 63.48 41.69 10.65
N LYS A 399 63.34 40.40 10.33
CA LYS A 399 64.44 39.44 10.35
C LYS A 399 65.57 39.86 9.41
N TRP A 400 65.23 40.32 8.20
CA TRP A 400 66.21 40.85 7.25
C TRP A 400 66.94 42.07 7.81
N LYS A 401 66.20 43.01 8.42
CA LYS A 401 66.79 44.20 9.03
C LYS A 401 67.71 43.87 10.21
N VAL A 402 67.32 42.90 11.03
CA VAL A 402 68.18 42.38 12.11
C VAL A 402 69.46 41.81 11.53
N GLY A 403 69.37 40.98 10.48
CA GLY A 403 70.56 40.43 9.82
C GLY A 403 71.49 41.51 9.25
N GLU A 404 70.94 42.58 8.66
CA GLU A 404 71.72 43.74 8.19
C GLU A 404 72.44 44.45 9.36
N LEU A 405 71.74 44.68 10.47
CA LEU A 405 72.31 45.30 11.65
C LEU A 405 73.38 44.42 12.31
N GLU A 406 73.15 43.12 12.40
CA GLU A 406 74.12 42.14 12.91
C GLU A 406 75.41 42.14 12.07
N ALA A 407 75.29 42.21 10.74
CA ALA A 407 76.44 42.32 9.83
C ALA A 407 77.21 43.64 10.03
N SER A 408 76.51 44.76 10.20
CA SER A 408 77.12 46.06 10.48
C SER A 408 77.86 46.08 11.81
N VAL A 409 77.26 45.52 12.87
CA VAL A 409 77.91 45.38 14.20
C VAL A 409 79.14 44.48 14.11
N ALA A 410 79.07 43.37 13.37
CA ALA A 410 80.23 42.50 13.15
C ALA A 410 81.36 43.23 12.41
N GLN A 411 81.05 44.02 11.38
CA GLN A 411 82.02 44.85 10.68
C GLN A 411 82.68 45.88 11.62
N GLN A 412 81.88 46.56 12.45
CA GLN A 412 82.40 47.53 13.43
C GLN A 412 83.32 46.85 14.46
N ARG A 413 82.97 45.65 14.95
CA ARG A 413 83.83 44.85 15.84
C ARG A 413 85.16 44.51 15.16
N ASN A 414 85.14 44.04 13.92
CA ASN A 414 86.37 43.75 13.18
C ASN A 414 87.27 44.98 13.00
N LEU A 415 86.69 46.16 12.76
CA LEU A 415 87.44 47.41 12.68
C LEU A 415 88.06 47.78 14.03
N LEU A 416 87.31 47.62 15.12
CA LEU A 416 87.81 47.85 16.47
C LEU A 416 88.95 46.88 16.82
N ASP A 417 88.81 45.60 16.50
CA ASP A 417 89.85 44.59 16.73
C ASP A 417 91.11 44.90 15.92
N THR A 418 90.96 45.33 14.66
CA THR A 418 92.08 45.77 13.82
C THR A 418 92.77 47.01 14.42
N ALA A 419 92.00 47.99 14.91
CA ALA A 419 92.52 49.17 15.56
C ALA A 419 93.26 48.82 16.86
N ASN A 420 92.68 47.96 17.69
CA ASN A 420 93.29 47.47 18.94
C ASN A 420 94.58 46.70 18.66
N ALA A 421 94.61 45.83 17.65
CA ALA A 421 95.82 45.13 17.23
C ALA A 421 96.93 46.11 16.81
N LYS A 422 96.57 47.18 16.08
CA LYS A 422 97.52 48.24 15.70
C LYS A 422 98.00 49.06 16.89
N ILE A 423 97.14 49.36 17.87
CA ILE A 423 97.53 50.04 19.11
C ILE A 423 98.55 49.19 19.87
N LEU A 424 98.31 47.88 19.99
CA LEU A 424 99.24 46.96 20.62
C LEU A 424 100.59 46.93 19.89
N SER A 425 100.60 46.82 18.55
CA SER A 425 101.85 46.83 17.79
C SER A 425 102.64 48.13 17.94
N LEU A 426 101.95 49.28 17.93
CA LEU A 426 102.59 50.59 18.15
C LEU A 426 103.13 50.73 19.57
N ASN A 427 102.42 50.20 20.57
CA ASN A 427 102.88 50.22 21.95
C ASN A 427 104.13 49.33 22.13
N ASP A 428 104.16 48.15 21.48
CA ASP A 428 105.34 47.28 21.48
C ASP A 428 106.55 47.93 20.78
N GLU A 429 106.33 48.62 19.65
CA GLU A 429 107.37 49.39 18.95
C GLU A 429 107.93 50.51 19.84
N LEU A 430 107.06 51.27 20.51
CA LEU A 430 107.47 52.29 21.48
C LEU A 430 108.28 51.69 22.65
N ILE A 431 107.86 50.54 23.19
CA ILE A 431 108.59 49.84 24.27
C ILE A 431 109.98 49.42 23.79
N GLN A 432 110.12 48.94 22.54
CA GLN A 432 111.42 48.59 21.98
C GLN A 432 112.32 49.83 21.81
N GLU A 433 111.77 50.94 21.31
CA GLU A 433 112.51 52.19 21.10
C GLU A 433 112.95 52.86 22.42
N VAL A 434 112.14 52.79 23.47
CA VAL A 434 112.53 53.27 24.81
C VAL A 434 113.64 52.39 25.41
N ARG A 435 113.56 51.06 25.23
CA ARG A 435 114.62 50.13 25.68
C ARG A 435 115.95 50.33 24.95
N SER A 436 115.94 50.74 23.68
CA SER A 436 117.18 51.03 22.94
C SER A 436 117.84 52.36 23.33
N HIS A 437 117.09 53.30 23.94
CA HIS A 437 117.58 54.65 24.23
C HIS A 437 117.85 54.94 25.72
N THR A 438 117.44 54.09 26.67
CA THR A 438 117.76 54.29 28.10
C THR A 438 118.14 52.99 28.80
N GLY A 439 119.42 52.89 29.19
CA GLY A 439 119.87 51.88 30.13
C GLY A 439 119.25 52.14 31.50
N THR A 440 118.46 51.18 31.98
CA THR A 440 117.87 51.11 33.34
C THR A 440 116.92 52.25 33.74
N LEU A 441 115.62 52.05 33.51
CA LEU A 441 114.56 52.60 34.36
C LEU A 441 113.26 51.79 34.18
N ASN A 442 112.76 51.22 35.27
CA ASN A 442 111.41 50.64 35.35
C ASN A 442 110.40 51.77 35.23
N LEU A 443 109.61 51.79 34.15
CA LEU A 443 108.52 52.73 33.97
C LEU A 443 107.22 52.14 34.55
N PRO A 444 106.44 52.90 35.34
CA PRO A 444 105.15 52.43 35.85
C PRO A 444 104.14 52.28 34.73
N THR A 445 103.47 51.14 34.70
CA THR A 445 102.16 50.96 34.04
C THR A 445 101.16 51.94 34.66
N ASP A 446 100.50 52.69 33.79
CA ASP A 446 99.37 53.60 34.04
C ASP A 446 99.66 54.93 34.77
N GLY A 447 99.63 56.01 33.99
CA GLY A 447 99.13 57.31 34.45
C GLY A 447 100.07 58.49 34.25
N PHE A 448 99.56 59.56 33.63
CA PHE A 448 100.10 60.91 33.78
C PHE A 448 99.54 61.50 35.08
N THR A 449 100.39 61.81 36.05
CA THR A 449 99.97 62.47 37.29
C THR A 449 99.73 63.96 37.04
N ILE A 450 98.47 64.38 37.19
CA ILE A 450 98.08 65.80 37.13
C ILE A 450 97.93 66.31 38.56
N SER A 451 98.71 67.33 38.96
CA SER A 451 98.56 67.98 40.27
C SER A 451 98.07 69.42 40.12
N GLN A 452 97.02 69.78 40.87
CA GLN A 452 96.43 71.11 40.90
C GLN A 452 97.06 71.95 42.02
N ASN A 453 97.45 73.20 41.76
CA ASN A 453 97.75 74.17 42.83
C ASN A 453 96.50 75.00 43.16
N THR A 454 96.49 75.62 44.34
CA THR A 454 95.37 76.37 44.94
C THR A 454 94.92 77.66 44.20
N GLN A 455 95.39 77.89 42.98
CA GLN A 455 94.93 78.98 42.10
C GLN A 455 94.35 78.51 40.75
N GLY A 456 94.01 77.22 40.60
CA GLY A 456 93.15 76.76 39.50
C GLY A 456 93.81 76.69 38.11
N SER A 457 95.14 76.69 38.02
CA SER A 457 95.87 76.46 36.76
C SER A 457 96.40 75.02 36.70
N TRP A 458 96.05 74.29 35.64
CA TRP A 458 96.54 72.94 35.36
C TRP A 458 97.86 73.01 34.58
N LYS A 459 98.90 72.32 35.05
CA LYS A 459 100.17 72.14 34.32
C LYS A 459 100.64 70.68 34.36
N LEU A 460 101.14 70.21 33.22
CA LEU A 460 101.80 68.90 33.10
C LEU A 460 103.23 69.00 33.63
N ALA A 461 103.70 67.97 34.34
CA ALA A 461 104.99 67.97 35.05
C ALA A 461 106.23 67.85 34.14
N ASN A 462 106.08 67.84 32.81
CA ASN A 462 107.24 67.87 31.91
C ASN A 462 107.00 68.88 30.79
N GLY A 463 107.84 69.90 30.74
CA GLY A 463 107.71 71.02 29.82
C GLY A 463 108.23 70.67 28.44
N THR A 464 107.32 70.45 27.49
CA THR A 464 107.56 70.73 26.07
C THR A 464 106.24 71.18 25.44
N ALA A 465 106.21 72.43 24.98
CA ALA A 465 105.04 73.08 24.40
C ALA A 465 104.93 72.77 22.90
N GLN A 466 103.81 72.21 22.44
CA GLN A 466 103.30 72.26 21.06
C GLN A 466 101.79 71.84 21.05
N PRO A 467 101.01 72.20 20.01
CA PRO A 467 99.70 72.81 20.17
C PRO A 467 98.52 71.84 20.22
N THR A 468 97.47 72.32 20.90
CA THR A 468 96.12 71.76 21.03
C THR A 468 95.47 71.49 19.67
N PHE A 469 95.06 70.23 19.44
CA PHE A 469 94.05 69.90 18.44
C PHE A 469 92.71 69.62 19.11
N THR A 470 91.76 70.49 18.82
CA THR A 470 90.35 70.42 19.19
C THR A 470 89.65 69.32 18.38
N TYR A 471 89.02 68.36 19.05
CA TYR A 471 88.09 67.43 18.41
C TYR A 471 86.75 68.13 18.14
N PRO A 472 86.14 67.98 16.95
CA PRO A 472 84.78 68.47 16.71
C PRO A 472 83.77 67.53 17.38
N SER A 473 83.03 68.08 18.34
CA SER A 473 81.86 67.46 18.95
C SER A 473 80.77 67.24 17.91
N ILE A 474 80.38 65.98 17.68
CA ILE A 474 79.18 65.66 16.91
C ILE A 474 77.96 65.94 17.82
N PRO A 475 76.97 66.75 17.39
CA PRO A 475 75.78 67.01 18.19
C PRO A 475 74.91 65.75 18.30
N LEU A 476 74.56 65.40 19.55
CA LEU A 476 73.48 64.47 19.86
C LEU A 476 72.16 65.07 19.37
N ILE A 477 71.63 64.52 18.28
CA ILE A 477 70.28 64.81 17.80
C ILE A 477 69.32 63.92 18.60
N PRO A 478 68.33 64.48 19.31
CA PRO A 478 67.36 63.69 20.06
C PRO A 478 66.39 63.02 19.08
N ALA A 479 66.35 61.68 19.08
CA ALA A 479 65.30 60.95 18.40
C ALA A 479 64.00 61.09 19.21
N THR A 480 63.11 61.95 18.73
CA THR A 480 61.74 62.10 19.22
C THR A 480 60.99 60.78 19.00
N ILE A 481 60.69 60.07 20.08
CA ILE A 481 59.79 58.91 20.07
C ILE A 481 58.37 59.44 19.85
N PRO A 482 57.61 58.98 18.85
CA PRO A 482 56.17 59.23 18.81
C PRO A 482 55.51 58.44 19.94
N THR A 483 55.03 59.15 20.96
CA THR A 483 54.05 58.65 21.93
C THR A 483 52.76 58.26 21.22
N PHE A 484 52.50 56.96 21.10
CA PHE A 484 51.16 56.43 20.88
C PHE A 484 50.45 56.29 22.23
N PRO A 485 49.19 56.75 22.36
CA PRO A 485 48.37 56.43 23.52
C PRO A 485 47.87 55.00 23.36
N GLY A 486 48.55 54.06 24.00
CA GLY A 486 48.19 52.66 23.97
C GLY A 486 48.83 51.97 25.15
N THR A 487 48.16 52.02 26.29
CA THR A 487 48.50 51.27 27.49
C THR A 487 48.73 49.81 27.11
N LEU A 488 49.96 49.33 27.24
CA LEU A 488 50.30 47.91 27.29
C LEU A 488 49.64 47.31 28.53
N ALA A 489 48.40 46.85 28.35
CA ALA A 489 47.86 45.82 29.21
C ALA A 489 48.71 44.57 28.94
N GLY A 490 49.40 44.09 29.97
CA GLY A 490 50.13 42.83 29.91
C GLY A 490 49.22 41.73 29.36
N PHE A 491 49.78 40.89 28.50
CA PHE A 491 49.19 39.62 28.11
C PHE A 491 49.10 38.72 29.36
N SER A 492 48.08 38.95 30.17
CA SER A 492 47.43 37.88 30.92
C SER A 492 46.50 37.20 29.93
N SER A 493 46.73 35.91 29.68
CA SER A 493 45.75 35.03 29.08
C SER A 493 44.50 34.99 29.98
N ASN A 494 43.60 35.95 29.83
CA ASN A 494 42.25 35.84 30.35
C ASN A 494 41.45 34.98 29.36
N SER A 495 41.64 33.67 29.44
CA SER A 495 40.56 32.75 29.06
C SER A 495 39.36 33.16 29.90
N GLY A 496 38.28 33.61 29.27
CA GLY A 496 36.99 33.91 29.92
C GLY A 496 36.30 32.66 30.44
N GLU A 497 37.06 31.78 31.08
CA GLU A 497 36.69 30.47 31.58
C GLU A 497 36.57 30.58 33.09
N ARG A 498 35.36 30.38 33.60
CA ARG A 498 35.04 30.45 35.01
C ARG A 498 34.78 29.05 35.52
N GLN A 499 35.41 28.68 36.63
CA GLN A 499 35.09 27.42 37.30
C GLN A 499 33.73 27.56 37.99
N VAL A 500 32.77 26.73 37.60
CA VAL A 500 31.43 26.71 38.14
C VAL A 500 31.14 25.32 38.68
N THR A 501 30.62 25.27 39.91
CA THR A 501 30.25 24.00 40.55
C THR A 501 28.78 23.73 40.31
N LEU A 502 28.48 22.66 39.56
CA LEU A 502 27.12 22.24 39.26
C LEU A 502 26.68 21.16 40.25
N THR A 503 25.58 21.39 40.97
CA THR A 503 25.13 20.55 42.09
C THR A 503 23.70 20.04 41.90
N ILE A 504 23.46 18.82 42.36
CA ILE A 504 22.13 18.23 42.45
C ILE A 504 21.87 17.76 43.89
N SER A 505 20.66 18.03 44.36
CA SER A 505 20.22 17.67 45.69
C SER A 505 19.76 16.20 45.73
N ASP A 506 20.11 15.52 46.82
CA ASP A 506 19.42 14.32 47.31
C ASP A 506 19.44 13.07 46.40
N ILE A 507 20.65 12.52 46.14
CA ILE A 507 20.80 11.26 45.43
C ILE A 507 21.88 10.38 46.09
N GLU A 508 21.47 9.25 46.68
CA GLU A 508 22.39 8.28 47.30
C GLU A 508 23.29 7.57 46.26
N ASN A 509 22.77 7.37 45.04
CA ASN A 509 23.39 6.65 43.94
C ASN A 509 24.43 7.45 43.14
N ASP A 510 25.25 6.77 42.33
CA ASP A 510 26.24 7.43 41.46
C ASP A 510 25.53 8.29 40.40
N VAL A 511 25.85 9.58 40.40
CA VAL A 511 25.28 10.57 39.47
C VAL A 511 26.36 11.01 38.50
N TYR A 512 26.00 11.13 37.23
CA TYR A 512 26.86 11.64 36.19
C TYR A 512 26.26 12.91 35.57
N LEU A 513 27.10 13.88 35.27
CA LEU A 513 26.75 15.14 34.62
C LEU A 513 27.17 15.09 33.15
N THR A 514 26.29 15.50 32.24
CA THR A 514 26.65 15.75 30.85
C THR A 514 26.03 17.05 30.34
N GLY A 515 26.66 17.69 29.36
CA GLY A 515 26.19 18.97 28.85
C GLY A 515 26.94 19.47 27.62
N SER A 516 26.54 20.67 27.19
CA SER A 516 27.05 21.36 26.00
C SER A 516 28.57 21.58 26.04
N PHE A 517 29.13 21.82 27.22
CA PHE A 517 30.57 22.06 27.44
C PHE A 517 31.45 20.81 27.20
N ILE A 518 30.88 19.61 27.18
CA ILE A 518 31.54 18.36 26.75
C ILE A 518 30.89 17.74 25.51
N ASN A 519 30.16 18.57 24.74
CA ASN A 519 29.47 18.18 23.51
C ASN A 519 28.56 16.94 23.66
N TRP A 520 27.99 16.72 24.86
CA TRP A 520 27.14 15.56 25.17
C TRP A 520 27.78 14.18 24.92
N LYS A 521 29.11 14.09 24.71
CA LYS A 521 29.82 12.85 24.38
C LYS A 521 30.35 12.12 25.61
N CYS A 522 30.62 12.86 26.69
CA CYS A 522 31.19 12.33 27.92
C CYS A 522 30.25 12.58 29.10
N ALA A 523 30.44 11.81 30.17
CA ALA A 523 29.69 11.94 31.42
C ALA A 523 30.68 12.09 32.58
N LEU A 524 30.59 13.19 33.33
CA LEU A 524 31.46 13.50 34.47
C LEU A 524 30.83 12.94 35.74
N LYS A 525 31.56 12.14 36.52
CA LYS A 525 31.06 11.61 37.80
C LYS A 525 30.94 12.74 38.83
N CYS A 526 29.77 12.86 39.48
CA CYS A 526 29.53 13.82 40.54
C CYS A 526 30.04 13.28 41.88
N GLU A 527 30.77 14.11 42.63
CA GLU A 527 31.29 13.78 43.95
C GLU A 527 30.39 14.38 45.05
N LYS A 528 30.45 13.83 46.28
CA LYS A 528 29.72 14.40 47.42
C LYS A 528 30.45 15.65 47.90
N LEU A 529 29.77 16.80 47.87
CA LEU A 529 30.30 18.07 48.38
C LEU A 529 30.09 18.20 49.89
N PRO A 530 30.89 19.05 50.57
CA PRO A 530 30.73 19.35 52.01
C PRO A 530 29.35 19.93 52.38
N SER A 531 28.60 20.43 51.41
CA SER A 531 27.24 20.96 51.55
C SER A 531 26.15 19.87 51.60
N GLY A 532 26.51 18.59 51.55
CA GLY A 532 25.58 17.46 51.53
C GLY A 532 24.97 17.15 50.15
N LYS A 533 25.18 18.01 49.15
CA LYS A 533 24.77 17.81 47.75
C LYS A 533 25.84 17.06 46.95
N LYS A 534 25.46 16.43 45.84
CA LYS A 534 26.44 15.88 44.88
C LYS A 534 26.67 16.84 43.73
N GLY A 535 27.90 16.96 43.25
CA GLY A 535 28.22 17.90 42.17
C GLY A 535 29.62 17.73 41.61
N VAL A 536 29.91 18.50 40.57
CA VAL A 536 31.22 18.52 39.92
C VAL A 536 31.59 19.95 39.54
N ALA A 537 32.85 20.32 39.75
CA ALA A 537 33.39 21.61 39.33
C ALA A 537 33.82 21.52 37.87
N VAL A 538 33.21 22.34 37.01
CA VAL A 538 33.48 22.38 35.58
C VAL A 538 33.92 23.78 35.19
N THR A 539 34.98 23.87 34.40
CA THR A 539 35.42 25.12 33.79
C THR A 539 34.54 25.43 32.58
N LEU A 540 33.77 26.51 32.66
CA LEU A 540 32.82 26.93 31.64
C LEU A 540 33.23 28.27 31.05
N ALA A 541 33.24 28.38 29.72
CA ALA A 541 33.41 29.65 29.03
C ALA A 541 32.21 30.58 29.26
N ARG A 542 32.37 31.89 29.13
CA ARG A 542 31.26 32.85 29.20
C ARG A 542 30.17 32.50 28.18
N GLY A 543 28.91 32.49 28.61
CA GLY A 543 27.76 32.18 27.76
C GLY A 543 26.74 31.22 28.38
N ARG A 544 25.78 30.81 27.55
CA ARG A 544 24.71 29.86 27.89
C ARG A 544 25.20 28.43 27.74
N HIS A 545 25.07 27.64 28.82
CA HIS A 545 25.37 26.22 28.82
C HIS A 545 24.17 25.39 29.24
N GLU A 546 23.94 24.30 28.53
CA GLU A 546 22.87 23.35 28.84
C GLU A 546 23.47 22.05 29.34
N PHE A 547 22.84 21.45 30.34
CA PHE A 547 23.33 20.22 30.96
C PHE A 547 22.20 19.41 31.56
N ARG A 548 22.49 18.13 31.84
CA ARG A 548 21.55 17.21 32.45
C ARG A 548 22.31 16.19 33.30
N PHE A 549 21.65 15.70 34.34
CA PHE A 549 22.18 14.65 35.20
C PHE A 549 21.66 13.29 34.79
N MET A 550 22.44 12.25 35.02
CA MET A 550 22.08 10.86 34.84
C MET A 550 22.27 10.14 36.18
N ASN A 551 21.20 9.55 36.68
CA ASN A 551 21.17 8.80 37.94
C ASN A 551 20.72 7.36 37.62
N ASN A 552 21.58 6.36 37.88
CA ASN A 552 21.28 4.94 37.59
C ASN A 552 20.76 4.66 36.16
N GLY A 553 21.23 5.43 35.16
CA GLY A 553 20.79 5.29 33.77
C GLY A 553 19.52 6.06 33.41
N GLU A 554 18.86 6.71 34.38
CA GLU A 554 17.73 7.61 34.14
C GLU A 554 18.17 9.07 34.08
N TRP A 555 17.52 9.83 33.20
CA TRP A 555 17.87 11.24 32.95
C TRP A 555 17.09 12.19 33.85
N VAL A 556 17.80 12.89 34.74
CA VAL A 556 17.23 13.75 35.78
C VAL A 556 17.66 15.21 35.57
N THR A 557 16.77 16.15 35.90
CA THR A 557 17.08 17.58 36.00
C THR A 557 17.06 18.02 37.46
N SER A 558 17.95 18.93 37.83
CA SER A 558 17.94 19.53 39.16
C SER A 558 16.93 20.68 39.20
N ASN A 559 16.26 20.87 40.34
CA ASN A 559 15.38 22.02 40.58
C ASN A 559 16.16 23.29 40.95
N ASP A 560 17.47 23.16 41.22
CA ASP A 560 18.35 24.28 41.56
C ASP A 560 18.68 25.15 40.33
N TYR A 561 18.32 24.71 39.11
CA TYR A 561 18.60 25.42 37.86
C TYR A 561 17.35 25.52 37.00
N GLN A 562 17.30 26.57 36.17
CA GLN A 562 16.23 26.76 35.21
C GLN A 562 16.19 25.58 34.20
N GLN A 563 14.99 25.19 33.78
CA GLN A 563 14.77 24.05 32.87
C GLN A 563 14.31 24.52 31.48
N VAL A 564 14.78 23.87 30.43
CA VAL A 564 14.50 24.17 29.02
C VAL A 564 14.14 22.88 28.27
N PRO A 565 13.11 22.87 27.39
CA PRO A 565 12.76 21.70 26.59
C PRO A 565 13.89 21.28 25.64
N ASN A 566 14.23 19.99 25.60
CA ASN A 566 15.38 19.47 24.86
C ASN A 566 15.08 18.96 23.44
N GLY A 567 13.91 19.28 22.88
CA GLY A 567 13.51 18.89 21.53
C GLY A 567 13.22 17.39 21.31
N LEU A 568 13.58 16.52 22.26
CA LEU A 568 13.33 15.07 22.24
C LEU A 568 12.22 14.64 23.22
N GLY A 569 11.39 15.59 23.66
CA GLY A 569 10.31 15.36 24.61
C GLY A 569 10.72 15.35 26.09
N GLY A 570 11.97 15.72 26.40
CA GLY A 570 12.49 15.89 27.78
C GLY A 570 12.89 17.33 28.10
N GLN A 571 13.47 17.53 29.29
CA GLN A 571 13.97 18.83 29.75
C GLN A 571 15.47 18.77 30.09
N ASN A 572 16.18 19.87 29.87
CA ASN A 572 17.58 20.11 30.24
C ASN A 572 17.66 21.25 31.25
N ASN A 573 18.69 21.27 32.09
CA ASN A 573 19.02 22.44 32.91
C ASN A 573 19.89 23.44 32.13
N ILE A 574 19.76 24.73 32.46
CA ILE A 574 20.53 25.82 31.84
C ILE A 574 21.27 26.63 32.91
N ILE A 575 22.48 27.06 32.56
CA ILE A 575 23.27 28.02 33.34
C ILE A 575 23.86 29.09 32.44
N TYR A 576 23.90 30.32 32.94
CA TYR A 576 24.53 31.45 32.29
C TYR A 576 25.80 31.82 33.06
N VAL A 577 26.93 31.79 32.37
CA VAL A 577 28.22 32.19 32.92
C VAL A 577 28.53 33.58 32.38
N GLU A 578 28.38 34.58 33.24
CA GLU A 578 28.66 35.99 32.93
C GLU A 578 30.14 36.35 32.97
#